data_AF-A0A7R8ZUM0-F1
#
_entry.id   AF-A0A7R8ZUM0-F1
#
_cell.length_a   1.000
_cell.length_b   1.000
_cell.length_c   1.000
_cell.angle_alpha   90.00
_cell.angle_beta   90.00
_cell.angle_gamma   90.00
#
_symmetry.space_group_name_H-M   'P 1'
#
loop_
_entity.id
_entity.type
_entity.pdbx_description
1 polymer ?
#
loop_
_entity_poly.entity_id
_entity_poly.type
_entity_poly.pdbx_seq_one_letter_code
_entity_poly.pdbx_strand_id
1 'polypeptide(L)'
;NAKEPFVSPRQIIWEGPLGTVAVVGVATADMPLHCPGYVALLGSDEEGWGWNLVSNKLVHKGVACGIFPKPGNNTFRYQVIVSDNPSLTRFS
;
A
#
# COMPACT_ATOMS: atom_id res chain seq x y z
N ASN A 1 6.71 32.56 -19.80
CA ASN A 1 6.80 31.09 -19.78
C ASN A 1 7.46 30.63 -18.49
N ALA A 2 6.67 30.39 -17.44
CA ALA A 2 7.18 29.72 -16.25
C ALA A 2 7.25 28.21 -16.56
N LYS A 3 8.44 27.61 -16.41
CA LYS A 3 8.57 26.15 -16.39
C LYS A 3 8.00 25.69 -15.05
N GLU A 4 6.98 24.83 -15.09
CA GLU A 4 6.49 24.14 -13.90
C GLU A 4 7.67 23.49 -13.16
N PRO A 5 7.74 23.58 -11.83
CA PRO A 5 8.86 23.01 -11.07
C PRO A 5 8.92 21.50 -11.25
N PHE A 6 10.13 20.96 -11.47
CA PHE A 6 10.36 19.53 -11.49
C PHE A 6 10.12 18.95 -10.09
N VAL A 7 9.02 18.22 -9.92
CA VAL A 7 8.72 17.49 -8.68
C VAL A 7 9.35 16.10 -8.79
N SER A 8 10.23 15.74 -7.86
CA SER A 8 10.75 14.38 -7.79
C SER A 8 9.62 13.39 -7.49
N PRO A 9 9.61 12.20 -8.13
CA PRO A 9 8.64 11.17 -7.79
C PRO A 9 8.82 10.76 -6.33
N ARG A 10 7.72 10.69 -5.58
CA ARG A 10 7.74 10.13 -4.23
C ARG A 10 7.76 8.61 -4.34
N GLN A 11 8.81 7.98 -3.82
CA GLN A 11 8.98 6.52 -3.80
C GLN A 11 8.90 6.01 -2.35
N ILE A 12 8.17 4.91 -2.16
CA ILE A 12 8.12 4.16 -0.90
C ILE A 12 8.79 2.82 -1.17
N ILE A 13 9.81 2.48 -0.37
CA ILE A 13 10.46 1.18 -0.38
C ILE A 13 10.08 0.51 0.94
N TRP A 14 9.47 -0.67 0.86
CA TRP A 14 9.13 -1.48 2.02
C TRP A 14 9.89 -2.79 1.91
N GLU A 15 10.90 -2.95 2.76
CA GLU A 15 11.73 -4.16 2.81
C GLU A 15 11.10 -5.19 3.77
N GLY A 16 11.10 -6.46 3.37
CA GLY A 16 10.55 -7.57 4.15
C GLY A 16 9.09 -7.90 3.84
N PRO A 17 8.52 -8.93 4.50
CA PRO A 17 7.16 -9.39 4.23
C PRO A 17 6.13 -8.36 4.69
N LEU A 18 5.05 -8.21 3.93
CA LEU A 18 3.92 -7.32 4.26
C LEU A 18 3.16 -7.73 5.54
N GLY A 19 3.27 -8.99 5.95
CA GLY A 19 2.48 -9.54 7.06
C GLY A 19 0.98 -9.57 6.76
N THR A 20 0.15 -9.49 7.81
CA THR A 20 -1.32 -9.56 7.71
C THR A 20 -1.93 -8.27 7.18
N VAL A 21 -1.32 -7.12 7.51
CA VAL A 21 -1.80 -5.79 7.15
C VAL A 21 -0.62 -4.91 6.79
N ALA A 22 -0.56 -4.49 5.51
CA ALA A 22 0.36 -3.46 5.03
C ALA A 22 -0.42 -2.46 4.20
N VAL A 23 -0.34 -1.19 4.57
CA VAL A 23 -1.09 -0.11 3.93
C VAL A 23 -0.17 1.07 3.68
N VAL A 24 -0.23 1.62 2.47
CA VAL A 24 0.48 2.85 2.08
C VAL A 24 -0.53 3.88 1.58
N GLY A 25 -0.25 5.16 1.75
CA GLY A 25 -1.18 6.20 1.32
C GLY A 25 -0.88 7.55 1.93
N VAL A 26 -1.92 8.34 2.16
CA VAL A 26 -1.84 9.72 2.64
C VAL A 26 -2.90 9.96 3.70
N ALA A 27 -2.60 10.86 4.64
CA ALA A 27 -3.51 11.25 5.71
C ALA A 27 -3.36 12.74 6.01
N THR A 28 -4.38 13.31 6.63
CA THR A 28 -4.29 14.62 7.28
C THR A 28 -3.46 14.51 8.57
N ALA A 29 -3.10 15.65 9.16
CA ALA A 29 -2.36 15.70 10.41
C ALA A 29 -3.19 15.20 11.62
N ASP A 30 -4.52 15.14 11.47
CA ASP A 30 -5.47 14.82 12.54
C ASP A 30 -5.71 13.31 12.67
N MET A 31 -5.21 12.50 11.72
CA MET A 31 -5.41 11.07 11.71
C MET A 31 -4.64 10.35 12.85
N PRO A 32 -5.26 9.41 13.58
CA PRO A 32 -4.57 8.59 14.57
C PRO A 32 -3.44 7.76 13.94
N LEU A 33 -2.28 7.71 14.59
CA LEU A 33 -1.11 6.92 14.16
C LEU A 33 -1.03 5.52 14.82
N HIS A 34 -2.00 5.18 15.66
CA HIS A 34 -2.05 3.91 16.37
C HIS A 34 -3.51 3.46 16.60
N CYS A 35 -3.75 2.16 16.52
CA CYS A 35 -5.04 1.54 16.88
C CYS A 35 -4.81 0.16 17.53
N PRO A 36 -5.70 -0.30 18.41
CA PRO A 36 -5.64 -1.66 18.93
C PRO A 36 -5.92 -2.71 17.84
N GLY A 37 -5.15 -3.80 17.84
CA GLY A 37 -5.32 -4.92 16.92
C GLY A 37 -4.60 -4.76 15.56
N TYR A 38 -4.80 -5.76 14.68
CA TYR A 38 -4.20 -5.79 13.34
C TYR A 38 -5.20 -5.27 12.29
N VAL A 39 -5.31 -3.95 12.19
CA VAL A 39 -6.28 -3.27 11.32
C VAL A 39 -5.57 -2.39 10.30
N ALA A 40 -6.16 -2.25 9.11
CA ALA A 40 -5.74 -1.28 8.12
C ALA A 40 -6.04 0.14 8.61
N LEU A 41 -5.16 0.67 9.49
CA LEU A 41 -5.34 1.97 10.13
C LEU A 41 -5.52 3.08 9.10
N LEU A 42 -4.59 3.19 8.15
CA LEU A 42 -4.65 4.18 7.11
C LEU A 42 -5.84 3.92 6.17
N GLY A 43 -6.77 4.88 6.08
CA GLY A 43 -8.04 4.72 5.39
C GLY A 43 -9.19 4.16 6.23
N SER A 44 -8.99 3.89 7.52
CA SER A 44 -10.06 3.43 8.43
C SER A 44 -11.05 4.52 8.84
N ASP A 45 -10.68 5.79 8.66
CA ASP A 45 -11.50 6.97 8.95
C ASP A 45 -11.58 7.91 7.73
N GLU A 46 -12.13 9.11 7.95
CA GLU A 46 -12.29 10.13 6.92
C GLU A 46 -11.01 10.94 6.66
N GLU A 47 -10.01 10.80 7.52
CA GLU A 47 -8.78 11.60 7.50
C GLU A 47 -7.68 10.95 6.66
N GLY A 48 -7.80 9.65 6.37
CA GLY A 48 -6.84 8.89 5.58
C GLY A 48 -7.39 8.28 4.30
N TRP A 49 -6.50 8.09 3.34
CA TRP A 49 -6.69 7.20 2.18
C TRP A 49 -5.57 6.17 2.16
N GLY A 50 -5.93 4.89 2.17
CA GLY A 50 -4.98 3.79 2.24
C GLY A 50 -5.13 2.80 1.09
N TRP A 51 -4.02 2.36 0.53
CA TRP A 51 -3.94 1.21 -0.34
C TRP A 51 -3.37 0.03 0.44
N ASN A 52 -4.24 -0.95 0.73
CA ASN A 52 -3.83 -2.17 1.39
C ASN A 52 -3.14 -3.10 0.37
N LEU A 53 -1.83 -3.27 0.54
CA LEU A 53 -0.95 -4.00 -0.35
C LEU A 53 -1.18 -5.51 -0.31
N VAL A 54 -1.69 -6.04 0.80
CA VAL A 54 -1.99 -7.48 0.95
C VAL A 54 -3.21 -7.84 0.10
N SER A 55 -4.24 -6.99 0.13
CA SER A 55 -5.53 -7.25 -0.54
C SER A 55 -5.73 -6.52 -1.87
N ASN A 56 -4.80 -5.65 -2.27
CA ASN A 56 -4.94 -4.73 -3.41
C ASN A 56 -6.20 -3.84 -3.35
N LYS A 57 -6.63 -3.44 -2.15
CA LYS A 57 -7.83 -2.61 -1.98
C LYS A 57 -7.46 -1.19 -1.63
N LEU A 58 -8.06 -0.23 -2.34
CA LEU A 58 -8.12 1.16 -1.89
C LEU A 58 -9.20 1.26 -0.81
N VAL A 59 -8.88 1.90 0.30
CA VAL A 59 -9.72 2.00 1.50
C VAL A 59 -9.80 3.45 1.94
N HIS A 60 -11.01 3.90 2.29
CA HIS A 60 -11.30 5.20 2.87
C HIS A 60 -12.59 5.09 3.70
N LYS A 61 -12.65 5.77 4.86
CA LYS A 61 -13.77 5.66 5.82
C LYS A 61 -14.06 4.23 6.26
N GLY A 62 -13.02 3.39 6.31
CA GLY A 62 -13.15 1.96 6.61
C GLY A 62 -13.82 1.14 5.50
N VAL A 63 -14.11 1.73 4.35
CA VAL A 63 -14.79 1.07 3.22
C VAL A 63 -13.79 0.85 2.09
N ALA A 64 -13.82 -0.35 1.49
CA ALA A 64 -13.07 -0.63 0.28
C ALA A 64 -13.72 0.06 -0.93
N CYS A 65 -13.03 1.05 -1.51
CA CYS A 65 -13.49 1.81 -2.68
C CYS A 65 -13.23 1.09 -4.01
N GLY A 66 -12.38 0.07 -4.02
CA GLY A 66 -12.10 -0.73 -5.21
C GLY A 66 -10.73 -1.40 -5.20
N ILE A 67 -10.41 -2.07 -6.30
CA ILE A 67 -9.11 -2.73 -6.49
C ILE A 67 -8.13 -1.74 -7.14
N PHE A 68 -6.93 -1.66 -6.57
CA PHE A 68 -5.83 -0.88 -7.09
C PHE A 68 -4.53 -1.71 -7.03
N PRO A 69 -3.67 -1.66 -8.07
CA PRO A 69 -3.89 -1.04 -9.38
C PRO A 69 -4.97 -1.76 -10.20
N LYS A 70 -5.69 -1.01 -11.05
CA LYS A 70 -6.75 -1.59 -11.89
C LYS A 70 -6.17 -2.61 -12.88
N PRO A 71 -6.78 -3.79 -13.06
CA PRO A 71 -6.37 -4.76 -14.07
C PRO A 71 -6.26 -4.11 -15.46
N GLY A 72 -5.11 -4.20 -16.09
CA GLY A 72 -4.83 -3.60 -17.40
C GLY A 72 -4.04 -2.29 -17.39
N ASN A 73 -3.83 -1.65 -16.22
CA ASN A 73 -2.91 -0.51 -16.10
C ASN A 73 -1.75 -0.85 -15.15
N ASN A 74 -0.56 -1.06 -15.71
CA ASN A 74 0.72 -1.20 -14.99
C ASN A 74 0.66 -2.16 -13.77
N THR A 75 -0.07 -3.27 -13.89
CA THR A 75 -0.24 -4.24 -12.80
C THR A 75 1.05 -5.02 -12.60
N PHE A 76 1.98 -4.48 -11.82
CA PHE A 76 2.91 -5.33 -11.10
C PHE A 76 2.09 -6.10 -10.07
N ARG A 77 1.58 -7.28 -10.47
CA ARG A 77 1.23 -8.29 -9.47
C ARG A 77 2.51 -8.49 -8.66
N TYR A 78 2.42 -8.36 -7.35
CA TYR A 78 3.34 -9.09 -6.49
C TYR A 78 3.16 -10.58 -6.83
N GLN A 79 3.96 -11.08 -7.77
CA GLN A 79 4.13 -12.51 -7.93
C GLN A 79 5.01 -12.90 -6.76
N VAL A 80 4.41 -13.52 -5.75
CA VAL A 80 5.18 -14.34 -4.82
C VAL A 80 5.79 -15.42 -5.71
N ILE A 81 7.09 -15.29 -6.02
CA ILE A 81 7.85 -16.36 -6.65
C ILE A 81 8.01 -17.40 -5.53
N VAL A 82 7.03 -18.28 -5.39
CA VAL A 82 7.23 -19.51 -4.65
C VAL A 82 8.13 -20.34 -5.55
N SER A 83 9.44 -20.34 -5.30
CA SER A 83 10.31 -21.30 -5.96
C SER A 83 9.91 -22.68 -5.46
N ASP A 84 9.63 -23.61 -6.36
CA ASP A 84 9.46 -25.05 -6.05
C ASP A 84 10.75 -25.71 -5.50
N ASN A 85 11.76 -24.89 -5.16
CA ASN A 85 13.01 -25.28 -4.55
C ASN A 85 13.10 -24.69 -3.12
N PRO A 86 12.89 -25.50 -2.06
CA PRO A 86 12.83 -25.00 -0.68
C PRO A 86 14.15 -24.41 -0.15
N SER A 87 15.24 -24.46 -0.91
CA SER A 87 16.54 -23.88 -0.54
C SER A 87 16.80 -22.47 -1.10
N LEU A 88 15.89 -21.90 -1.92
CA LEU A 88 16.06 -20.57 -2.53
C LEU A 88 15.07 -19.50 -2.05
N THR A 89 14.33 -19.74 -0.97
CA THR A 89 13.53 -18.69 -0.32
C THR A 89 14.45 -17.72 0.43
N ARG A 90 15.12 -16.83 -0.30
CA ARG A 90 15.80 -15.67 0.27
C ARG A 90 14.87 -14.48 0.13
N PHE A 91 14.31 -14.04 1.26
CA PHE A 91 13.57 -12.79 1.34
C PHE A 91 14.51 -11.64 0.96
N SER A 92 14.19 -10.96 -0.13
CA SER A 92 14.67 -9.64 -0.51
C SER A 92 13.46 -8.72 -0.59
#